data_AF-G4MM81-F1
#
_entry.id   AF-G4MM81-F1
#
_cell.length_a   1.000
_cell.length_b   1.000
_cell.length_c   1.000
_cell.angle_alpha   90.00
_cell.angle_beta   90.00
_cell.angle_gamma   90.00
#
_symmetry.space_group_name_H-M   'P 1'
#
loop_
_entity.id
_entity.type
_entity.pdbx_description
1 polymer ?
#
loop_
_entity_poly.entity_id
_entity_poly.type
_entity_poly.pdbx_seq_one_letter_code
_entity_poly.pdbx_strand_id
1 'polypeptide(L)'
;MQFSLALYIILPTLVAAVDPPATAGGSLQILPTSNVLCPIGIKCAASSDGTHRCLGLNGRAICATTCPTTSDCPARCKKQTLVNGFCTNGANPCICTNTDAIIRQP
;
A
#
# COMPACT_ATOMS: atom_id res chain seq x y z
N MET A 1 36.81 -22.27 48.34
CA MET A 1 35.42 -21.92 47.99
C MET A 1 35.41 -21.48 46.53
N GLN A 2 35.20 -22.42 45.59
CA GLN A 2 35.09 -22.13 44.16
C GLN A 2 33.60 -21.99 43.83
N PHE A 3 33.15 -20.77 43.51
CA PHE A 3 31.79 -20.52 43.05
C PHE A 3 31.82 -20.39 41.52
N SER A 4 31.47 -21.48 40.85
CA SER A 4 31.03 -21.45 39.45
C SER A 4 29.61 -20.89 39.41
N LEU A 5 29.44 -19.72 38.81
CA LEU A 5 28.15 -19.17 38.43
C LEU A 5 28.17 -18.97 36.91
N ALA A 6 27.56 -19.93 36.22
CA ALA A 6 27.14 -19.78 34.84
C ALA A 6 25.75 -19.11 34.80
N LEU A 7 25.41 -18.62 33.61
CA LEU A 7 24.10 -18.14 33.10
C LEU A 7 23.92 -16.61 33.14
N TYR A 8 24.05 -15.94 31.98
CA TYR A 8 23.14 -15.87 30.81
C TYR A 8 22.27 -14.62 30.91
N ILE A 9 22.75 -13.48 30.40
CA ILE A 9 21.91 -12.29 30.24
C ILE A 9 22.23 -11.61 28.90
N ILE A 10 21.48 -12.07 27.89
CA ILE A 10 20.84 -11.35 26.77
C ILE A 10 21.70 -10.40 25.91
N LEU A 11 21.97 -10.87 24.68
CA LEU A 11 22.28 -10.04 23.53
C LEU A 11 21.13 -9.05 23.29
N PRO A 12 21.37 -7.73 23.20
CA PRO A 12 20.43 -6.82 22.57
C PRO A 12 20.49 -7.08 21.06
N THR A 13 19.56 -7.88 20.54
CA THR A 13 19.24 -7.89 19.12
C THR A 13 18.62 -6.54 18.80
N LEU A 14 19.44 -5.59 18.33
CA LEU A 14 18.89 -4.36 17.74
C LEU A 14 17.95 -4.78 16.62
N VAL A 15 16.69 -4.41 16.80
CA VAL A 15 15.64 -4.61 15.82
C VAL A 15 16.11 -3.95 14.53
N ALA A 16 16.23 -4.73 13.46
CA ALA A 16 16.28 -4.16 12.13
C ALA A 16 15.00 -3.36 11.99
N ALA A 17 15.12 -2.04 11.81
CA ALA A 17 14.04 -1.24 11.25
C ALA A 17 13.64 -1.95 9.96
N VAL A 18 12.52 -2.66 10.00
CA VAL A 18 11.85 -3.10 8.79
C VAL A 18 11.29 -1.81 8.20
N ASP A 19 12.14 -1.09 7.48
CA ASP A 19 11.65 -0.37 6.32
C ASP A 19 10.95 -1.47 5.51
N PRO A 20 9.60 -1.45 5.34
CA PRO A 20 9.06 -2.24 4.25
C PRO A 20 9.86 -1.81 3.03
N PRO A 21 10.39 -2.72 2.19
CA PRO A 21 11.04 -2.27 0.99
C PRO A 21 9.98 -1.46 0.24
N ALA A 22 10.13 -0.14 0.28
CA ALA A 22 9.68 0.73 -0.78
C ALA A 22 10.40 0.15 -1.99
N THR A 23 9.74 -0.80 -2.63
CA THR A 23 10.19 -1.40 -3.86
C THR A 23 9.87 -0.32 -4.90
N ALA A 24 10.60 0.78 -4.81
CA ALA A 24 10.94 1.65 -5.92
C ALA A 24 11.87 0.84 -6.83
N GLY A 25 11.35 -0.29 -7.30
CA GLY A 25 11.99 -1.14 -8.27
C GLY A 25 11.97 -0.39 -9.58
N GLY A 26 13.12 0.21 -9.89
CA GLY A 26 13.48 0.68 -11.20
C GLY A 26 13.33 -0.45 -12.22
N SER A 27 12.17 -0.50 -12.83
CA SER A 27 11.83 -1.15 -14.08
C SER A 27 10.53 -0.50 -14.51
N LEU A 28 10.34 -0.28 -15.81
CA LEU A 28 9.06 0.12 -16.41
C LEU A 28 8.04 -1.04 -16.27
N GLN A 29 7.84 -1.57 -15.06
CA GLN A 29 6.74 -2.46 -14.76
C GLN A 29 5.47 -1.65 -14.89
N ILE A 30 4.67 -2.01 -15.89
CA ILE A 30 3.32 -1.53 -16.09
C ILE A 30 2.59 -1.73 -14.77
N LEU A 31 2.06 -0.65 -14.20
CA LEU A 31 1.32 -0.75 -12.96
C LEU A 31 -0.06 -1.32 -13.26
N PRO A 32 -0.64 -2.11 -12.34
CA PRO A 32 -2.00 -2.58 -12.51
C PRO A 32 -2.94 -1.38 -12.63
N THR A 33 -3.82 -1.44 -13.62
CA THR A 33 -4.80 -0.40 -13.90
C THR A 33 -6.18 -0.94 -13.60
N SER A 34 -7.04 -0.12 -12.98
CA SER A 34 -8.45 -0.47 -12.82
C SER A 34 -9.32 0.76 -12.77
N ASN A 35 -10.38 0.73 -13.56
CA ASN A 35 -11.47 1.71 -13.53
C ASN A 35 -12.75 1.14 -12.91
N VAL A 36 -12.67 -0.06 -12.34
CA VAL A 36 -13.81 -0.75 -11.74
C VAL A 36 -13.86 -0.36 -10.27
N LEU A 37 -15.01 0.18 -9.83
CA LEU A 37 -15.27 0.39 -8.40
C LEU A 37 -15.64 -0.94 -7.75
N CYS A 38 -15.31 -1.09 -6.47
CA CYS A 38 -15.75 -2.25 -5.71
C CYS A 38 -17.29 -2.30 -5.58
N PRO A 39 -17.86 -3.51 -5.41
CA PRO A 39 -19.27 -3.64 -5.06
C PRO A 39 -19.60 -2.93 -3.75
N ILE A 40 -20.88 -2.59 -3.60
CA ILE A 40 -21.41 -1.91 -2.42
C ILE A 40 -21.24 -2.81 -1.18
N GLY A 41 -20.90 -2.23 -0.03
CA GLY A 41 -20.74 -2.95 1.24
C GLY A 41 -19.29 -3.30 1.60
N ILE A 42 -18.31 -2.99 0.74
CA ILE A 42 -16.90 -3.11 1.09
C ILE A 42 -16.50 -1.99 2.05
N LYS A 43 -15.95 -2.39 3.21
CA LYS A 43 -15.42 -1.48 4.22
C LYS A 43 -13.93 -1.30 4.03
N CYS A 44 -13.55 -0.18 3.44
CA CYS A 44 -12.19 0.31 3.37
C CYS A 44 -11.96 1.42 4.39
N ALA A 45 -10.74 1.50 4.93
CA ALA A 45 -10.36 2.62 5.78
C ALA A 45 -10.48 3.94 5.01
N ALA A 46 -10.76 5.02 5.73
CA ALA A 46 -10.71 6.35 5.15
C ALA A 46 -9.27 6.68 4.75
N SER A 47 -9.14 7.28 3.59
CA SER A 47 -7.91 7.91 3.13
C SER A 47 -7.62 9.20 3.94
N SER A 48 -6.43 9.77 3.80
CA SER A 48 -6.02 10.99 4.52
C SER A 48 -6.93 12.20 4.26
N ASP A 49 -7.67 12.21 3.15
CA ASP A 49 -8.67 13.22 2.78
C ASP A 49 -10.08 12.90 3.32
N GLY A 50 -10.22 11.86 4.16
CA GLY A 50 -11.49 11.44 4.76
C GLY A 50 -12.36 10.57 3.84
N THR A 51 -11.95 10.35 2.59
CA THR A 51 -12.71 9.58 1.61
C THR A 51 -12.40 8.10 1.67
N HIS A 52 -13.43 7.26 1.54
CA HIS A 52 -13.26 5.81 1.41
C HIS A 52 -13.11 5.44 -0.07
N ARG A 53 -12.03 4.75 -0.42
CA ARG A 53 -11.78 4.35 -1.82
C ARG A 53 -11.59 2.85 -1.96
N CYS A 54 -12.14 2.30 -3.03
CA CYS A 54 -12.01 0.88 -3.35
C CYS A 54 -12.08 0.63 -4.85
N LEU A 55 -11.13 -0.16 -5.35
CA LEU A 55 -11.01 -0.55 -6.75
C LEU A 55 -11.10 -2.07 -6.91
N GLY A 56 -11.84 -2.52 -7.92
CA GLY A 56 -11.88 -3.91 -8.34
C GLY A 56 -10.73 -4.23 -9.28
N LEU A 57 -9.80 -5.10 -8.90
CA LEU A 57 -8.72 -5.55 -9.78
C LEU A 57 -8.81 -7.07 -9.94
N ASN A 58 -8.87 -7.56 -11.18
CA ASN A 58 -8.98 -9.00 -11.48
C ASN A 58 -10.10 -9.72 -10.70
N GLY A 59 -11.27 -9.06 -10.56
CA GLY A 59 -12.41 -9.60 -9.83
C GLY A 59 -12.31 -9.54 -8.29
N ARG A 60 -11.27 -8.91 -7.74
CA ARG A 60 -11.09 -8.72 -6.29
C ARG A 60 -11.25 -7.26 -5.89
N ALA A 61 -11.94 -7.02 -4.77
CA ALA A 61 -12.01 -5.69 -4.15
C ALA A 61 -10.70 -5.36 -3.45
N ILE A 62 -10.12 -4.21 -3.78
CA ILE A 62 -8.87 -3.70 -3.20
C ILE A 62 -9.13 -2.31 -2.63
N CYS A 63 -8.87 -2.17 -1.33
CA CYS A 63 -8.94 -0.87 -0.66
C CYS A 63 -7.81 0.03 -1.10
N ALA A 64 -8.18 1.20 -1.58
CA ALA A 64 -7.29 2.21 -2.10
C ALA A 64 -7.26 3.41 -1.15
N THR A 65 -6.12 4.08 -1.10
CA THR A 65 -5.91 5.29 -0.30
C THR A 65 -5.06 6.27 -1.10
N THR A 66 -5.17 7.55 -0.77
CA THR A 66 -4.28 8.57 -1.30
C THR A 66 -2.86 8.22 -0.87
N CYS A 67 -1.96 8.15 -1.84
CA CYS A 67 -0.57 7.89 -1.54
C CYS A 67 0.07 9.02 -0.73
N PRO A 68 1.05 8.72 0.12
CA PRO A 68 1.87 9.77 0.73
C PRO A 68 2.58 10.57 -0.37
N THR A 69 2.92 11.82 -0.08
CA THR A 69 3.61 12.72 -1.02
C THR A 69 4.98 12.21 -1.46
N THR A 70 5.60 11.33 -0.68
CA THR A 70 6.84 10.64 -0.99
C THR A 70 6.69 9.46 -1.95
N SER A 71 5.46 9.10 -2.34
CA SER A 71 5.20 7.97 -3.24
C SER A 71 5.35 8.35 -4.71
N ASP A 72 6.09 7.55 -5.47
CA ASP A 72 6.16 7.65 -6.93
C ASP A 72 4.92 7.10 -7.67
N CYS A 73 3.96 6.50 -6.96
CA CYS A 73 2.75 5.90 -7.54
C CYS A 73 2.00 6.84 -8.53
N PRO A 74 1.55 8.04 -8.12
CA PRO A 74 0.87 8.96 -9.04
C PRO A 74 1.75 9.40 -10.21
N ALA A 75 3.05 9.59 -10.00
CA ALA A 75 3.98 9.96 -11.08
C ALA A 75 4.13 8.83 -12.11
N ARG A 76 4.18 7.58 -11.67
CA ARG A 76 4.25 6.40 -12.55
C ARG A 76 2.92 6.12 -13.27
N CYS A 77 1.79 6.44 -12.65
CA CYS A 77 0.48 6.35 -13.30
C CYS A 77 0.33 7.40 -14.42
N LYS A 78 0.81 8.63 -14.19
CA LYS A 78 0.86 9.66 -15.24
C LYS A 78 1.72 9.27 -16.44
N LYS A 79 2.86 8.58 -16.20
CA LYS A 79 3.71 8.02 -17.27
C LYS A 79 2.98 6.96 -18.11
N GLN A 80 1.91 6.36 -17.60
CA GLN A 80 1.04 5.42 -18.32
C GLN A 80 -0.24 6.10 -18.85
N THR A 81 -0.27 7.43 -18.91
CA THR A 81 -1.42 8.21 -19.40
C THR A 81 -2.67 8.13 -18.50
N LEU A 82 -2.52 7.67 -17.26
CA LEU A 82 -3.63 7.60 -16.31
C LEU A 82 -3.68 8.83 -15.39
N VAL A 83 -4.92 9.25 -15.09
CA VAL A 83 -5.20 10.49 -14.36
C VAL A 83 -4.77 10.39 -12.90
N ASN A 84 -5.06 9.26 -12.24
CA ASN A 84 -4.88 9.05 -10.81
C ASN A 84 -4.04 7.80 -10.51
N GLY A 85 -3.34 7.83 -9.38
CA GLY A 85 -2.65 6.68 -8.80
C GLY A 85 -2.95 6.59 -7.31
N PHE A 86 -3.46 5.45 -6.87
CA PHE A 86 -3.79 5.20 -5.47
C PHE A 86 -2.92 4.09 -4.89
N CYS A 87 -2.59 4.24 -3.61
CA CYS A 87 -1.82 3.27 -2.86
C CYS A 87 -2.77 2.27 -2.23
N THR A 88 -2.38 0.99 -2.22
CA THR A 88 -3.21 -0.07 -1.63
C THR A 88 -2.42 -0.88 -0.63
N ASN A 89 -3.12 -1.44 0.36
CA ASN A 89 -2.52 -2.30 1.38
C ASN A 89 -2.41 -3.78 0.95
N GLY A 90 -2.59 -4.06 -0.35
CA GLY A 90 -2.57 -5.42 -0.90
C GLY A 90 -1.25 -5.78 -1.59
N ALA A 91 -1.26 -6.89 -2.33
CA ALA A 91 -0.12 -7.36 -3.13
C ALA A 91 0.32 -6.37 -4.24
N ASN A 92 -0.52 -5.38 -4.56
CA ASN A 92 -0.23 -4.34 -5.54
C ASN A 92 -0.07 -3.00 -4.82
N PRO A 93 1.15 -2.55 -4.52
CA PRO A 93 1.36 -1.34 -3.70
C PRO A 93 0.81 -0.07 -4.34
N CYS A 94 0.58 -0.07 -5.65
CA CYS A 94 0.01 1.05 -6.39
C CYS A 94 -0.90 0.55 -7.52
N ILE A 95 -2.06 1.18 -7.67
CA ILE A 95 -3.02 0.95 -8.75
C ILE A 95 -3.31 2.28 -9.45
N CYS A 96 -3.22 2.26 -10.78
CA CYS A 96 -3.52 3.43 -11.59
C CYS A 96 -4.97 3.40 -12.09
N THR A 97 -5.58 4.58 -12.21
CA THR A 97 -6.99 4.67 -12.61
C THR A 97 -7.31 6.02 -13.26
N ASN A 98 -8.39 6.07 -14.02
CA ASN A 98 -8.97 7.34 -14.53
C ASN A 98 -10.23 7.78 -13.77
N THR A 99 -10.61 7.04 -12.72
CA THR A 99 -11.77 7.38 -11.87
C THR A 99 -11.28 7.83 -10.49
N ASP A 100 -11.99 8.77 -9.87
CA ASP A 100 -11.85 8.94 -8.42
C ASP A 100 -12.56 7.76 -7.77
N ALA A 101 -11.78 6.85 -7.19
CA ALA A 101 -12.21 5.53 -6.72
C ALA A 101 -13.11 5.57 -5.47
N ILE A 102 -13.91 6.62 -5.32
CA ILE A 102 -14.74 6.92 -4.16
C ILE A 102 -15.87 5.91 -4.08
N ILE A 103 -16.00 5.29 -2.91
CA ILE A 103 -17.17 4.49 -2.56
C ILE A 103 -17.96 5.23 -1.48
N ARG A 104 -19.28 5.35 -1.68
CA ARG A 104 -20.19 5.78 -0.61
C ARG A 104 -20.36 4.59 0.32
N GLN A 105 -19.75 4.65 1.50
CA GLN A 105 -20.06 3.70 2.56
C GLN A 105 -21.45 4.05 3.11
N PRO A 106 -22.34 3.06 3.28
CA PRO A 106 -23.67 3.28 3.87
C PRO A 106 -23.58 3.70 5.34
#